data_AF-A0A1A8Q266-F1
#
_entry.id   AF-A0A1A8Q266-F1
#
_cell.length_a   1.000
_cell.length_b   1.000
_cell.length_c   1.000
_cell.angle_alpha   90.00
_cell.angle_beta   90.00
_cell.angle_gamma   90.00
#
_symmetry.space_group_name_H-M   'P 1'
#
loop_
_entity.id
_entity.type
_entity.pdbx_description
1 polymer ?
#
loop_
_entity_poly.entity_id
_entity_poly.type
_entity_poly.pdbx_seq_one_letter_code
_entity_poly.pdbx_strand_id
1 'polypeptide(L)' 'MAGSPSPLTTHVLNTAAGVPGSNMTIKLYQQDSVTKVWQLINTGTTNDDGRCPGLITKQQFTPGEYKMHFETARYWA' A
#
# COMPACT_ATOMS: atom_id res chain seq x y z
N MET A 1 17.92 -15.11 2.03
CA MET A 1 16.69 -15.50 2.75
C MET A 1 15.58 -14.58 2.28
N ALA A 2 14.67 -15.06 1.43
CA ALA A 2 13.52 -14.25 1.02
C ALA A 2 12.62 -14.04 2.24
N GLY A 3 12.36 -12.78 2.62
CA GLY A 3 11.42 -12.47 3.69
C GLY A 3 10.05 -13.09 3.42
N SER A 4 9.32 -13.47 4.48
CA SER A 4 7.97 -14.02 4.30
C SER A 4 7.09 -13.03 3.52
N PRO A 5 6.25 -13.51 2.58
CA PRO A 5 5.41 -12.64 1.79
C PRO A 5 4.48 -11.82 2.70
N SER A 6 4.27 -10.56 2.31
CA SER A 6 3.37 -9.66 3.03
C SER A 6 1.95 -10.25 3.05
N PRO A 7 1.23 -10.23 4.19
CA PRO A 7 -0.13 -10.73 4.26
C PRO A 7 -1.14 -9.77 3.59
N LEU A 8 -0.74 -8.55 3.22
CA LEU A 8 -1.56 -7.58 2.52
C LEU A 8 -0.92 -7.24 1.17
N THR A 9 -1.71 -7.26 0.11
CA THR A 9 -1.26 -6.98 -1.25
C THR A 9 -2.16 -5.95 -1.93
N THR A 10 -1.67 -5.36 -3.01
CA THR A 10 -2.44 -4.43 -3.85
C THR A 10 -2.00 -4.56 -5.31
N HIS A 11 -2.86 -4.10 -6.21
CA HIS A 11 -2.62 -4.04 -7.64
C HIS A 11 -3.34 -2.82 -8.21
N VAL A 12 -2.56 -1.89 -8.77
CA VAL A 12 -3.06 -0.65 -9.37
C VAL A 12 -3.11 -0.83 -10.88
N LEU A 13 -4.24 -0.47 -11.48
CA LEU A 13 -4.46 -0.49 -12.91
C LEU A 13 -4.84 0.90 -13.40
N ASN A 14 -4.19 1.35 -14.48
CA ASN A 14 -4.62 2.51 -15.24
C ASN A 14 -5.55 2.04 -16.36
N THR A 15 -6.85 2.14 -16.10
CA THR A 15 -7.88 1.67 -17.03
C THR A 15 -8.09 2.57 -18.23
N ALA A 16 -7.63 3.83 -18.20
CA ALA A 16 -7.72 4.73 -19.35
C ALA A 16 -6.72 4.36 -20.46
N ALA A 17 -5.54 3.85 -20.09
CA ALA A 17 -4.51 3.41 -21.02
C ALA A 17 -4.43 1.87 -21.17
N GLY A 18 -5.13 1.11 -20.33
CA GLY A 18 -5.09 -0.36 -20.35
C GLY A 18 -3.76 -0.94 -19.89
N VAL A 19 -3.06 -0.25 -18.99
CA VAL A 19 -1.71 -0.63 -18.49
C VAL A 19 -1.67 -0.68 -16.95
N PRO A 20 -0.68 -1.35 -16.35
CA PRO A 20 -0.47 -1.27 -14.91
C PRO A 20 -0.21 0.16 -14.44
N GLY A 21 -0.71 0.52 -13.27
CA GLY A 21 -0.42 1.79 -12.61
C GLY A 21 0.94 1.73 -11.92
N SER A 22 2.02 1.71 -12.69
CA SER A 22 3.40 1.69 -12.19
C SER A 22 3.82 3.02 -11.58
N ASN A 23 4.83 2.99 -10.71
CA ASN A 23 5.41 4.18 -10.06
C ASN A 23 4.43 5.03 -9.22
N MET A 24 3.30 4.46 -8.80
CA MET A 24 2.37 5.11 -7.89
C MET A 24 2.84 4.95 -6.44
N THR A 25 2.98 6.05 -5.72
CA THR A 25 3.23 6.03 -4.28
C THR A 25 1.97 5.59 -3.51
N ILE A 26 2.16 4.65 -2.59
CA ILE A 26 1.14 4.11 -1.70
C ILE A 26 1.62 4.25 -0.26
N LYS A 27 0.77 4.78 0.62
CA LYS A 27 1.03 4.85 2.06
C LYS A 27 0.04 3.98 2.81
N LEU A 28 0.53 3.08 3.65
CA LEU A 28 -0.28 2.23 4.51
C LEU A 28 -0.30 2.79 5.93
N TYR A 29 -1.48 2.94 6.49
CA TYR A 29 -1.72 3.38 7.86
C TYR A 29 -2.55 2.35 8.64
N GLN A 30 -2.41 2.35 9.96
CA GLN A 30 -3.31 1.69 10.90
C GLN A 30 -3.88 2.74 11.86
N GLN A 31 -5.15 2.63 12.21
CA GLN A 31 -5.75 3.49 13.21
C GLN A 31 -5.48 2.96 14.61
N ASP A 32 -5.00 3.83 15.49
CA ASP A 32 -4.92 3.52 16.91
C ASP A 32 -6.33 3.39 17.51
N SER A 33 -6.58 2.29 18.23
CA SER A 33 -7.93 1.93 18.66
C SER A 33 -8.50 2.87 19.73
N VAL A 34 -7.63 3.52 20.51
CA VAL A 34 -8.00 4.41 21.63
C VAL A 34 -8.07 5.87 21.16
N THR A 35 -6.98 6.37 20.58
CA THR A 35 -6.81 7.77 20.19
C THR A 35 -7.45 8.11 18.84
N LYS A 36 -7.81 7.09 18.04
CA LYS A 36 -8.35 7.22 16.68
C LYS A 36 -7.40 7.91 15.68
N VAL A 37 -6.13 8.09 16.04
CA VAL A 37 -5.10 8.67 15.17
C VAL A 37 -4.62 7.63 14.16
N TRP A 38 -4.41 8.06 12.92
CA TRP A 38 -3.82 7.22 11.86
C TRP A 38 -2.30 7.25 11.93
N GLN A 39 -1.68 6.10 12.20
CA GLN A 39 -0.23 5.92 12.25
C GLN A 39 0.28 5.32 10.95
N LEU A 40 1.34 5.91 10.38
CA LEU A 40 1.96 5.40 9.15
C LEU A 40 2.73 4.12 9.47
N ILE A 41 2.41 3.03 8.78
CA ILE A 41 3.13 1.76 8.86
C ILE A 41 4.26 1.74 7.83
N ASN A 42 3.94 2.05 6.57
CA ASN A 42 4.90 1.94 5.47
C ASN A 42 4.53 2.86 4.32
N THR A 43 5.53 3.24 3.52
CA THR A 43 5.38 3.87 2.21
C THR A 43 6.04 3.00 1.17
N GLY A 44 5.31 2.65 0.11
CA GLY A 44 5.80 1.89 -1.02
C GLY A 44 5.50 2.56 -2.35
N THR A 45 6.09 2.02 -3.41
CA THR A 45 5.84 2.45 -4.80
C THR A 45 5.51 1.21 -5.61
N THR A 46 4.48 1.29 -6.45
CA THR A 46 4.12 0.18 -7.34
C THR A 46 5.22 -0.10 -8.37
N ASN A 47 5.49 -1.37 -8.61
CA ASN A 47 6.43 -1.84 -9.63
C ASN A 47 5.80 -1.76 -11.04
N ASP A 48 6.52 -2.24 -12.05
CA ASP A 48 6.09 -2.21 -13.46
C ASP A 48 4.80 -3.02 -13.73
N ASP A 49 4.47 -3.98 -12.87
CA ASP A 49 3.21 -4.75 -12.88
C ASP A 49 2.13 -4.10 -11.99
N GLY A 50 2.30 -2.84 -11.57
CA GLY A 50 1.33 -2.12 -10.75
C GLY A 50 1.16 -2.67 -9.33
N ARG A 51 2.05 -3.55 -8.86
CA ARG A 51 1.97 -4.20 -7.55
C ARG A 51 2.91 -3.55 -6.56
N CYS A 52 2.56 -3.60 -5.27
CA CYS A 52 3.42 -3.13 -4.18
C CYS A 52 3.61 -4.27 -3.16
N PRO A 53 4.65 -5.13 -3.30
CA PRO A 53 4.96 -6.15 -2.32
C PRO A 53 5.53 -5.52 -1.04
N GLY A 54 5.51 -6.27 0.07
CA GLY A 54 6.17 -5.84 1.31
C GLY A 54 5.48 -4.69 2.07
N LEU A 55 4.17 -4.48 1.85
CA LEU A 55 3.42 -3.40 2.52
C LEU A 55 3.46 -3.50 4.05
N ILE A 56 3.35 -4.73 4.58
CA ILE A 56 3.40 -5.00 6.03
C ILE A 56 3.97 -6.40 6.31
N THR A 57 4.58 -6.59 7.48
CA THR A 57 5.00 -7.93 7.95
C THR A 57 3.84 -8.68 8.60
N LYS A 58 3.94 -10.01 8.71
CA LYS A 58 2.93 -10.81 9.44
C LYS A 58 2.83 -10.40 10.92
N GLN A 59 3.94 -10.02 11.53
CA GLN A 59 4.01 -9.63 12.94
C GLN A 59 3.33 -8.29 13.21
N GLN A 60 3.41 -7.35 12.27
CA GLN A 60 2.75 -6.04 12.37
C GLN A 60 1.27 -6.09 11.99
N PHE A 61 0.83 -7.10 11.23
CA PHE A 61 -0.54 -7.20 10.74
C PHE A 61 -1.48 -7.79 11.80
N THR A 62 -1.85 -6.95 12.76
CA THR A 62 -2.78 -7.26 13.85
C THR A 62 -4.22 -6.84 13.49
N PRO A 63 -5.26 -7.41 14.15
CA PRO A 63 -6.64 -6.97 13.92
C PRO A 63 -6.82 -5.47 14.22
N GLY A 64 -7.51 -4.76 13.33
CA GLY A 64 -7.76 -3.33 13.46
C GLY A 64 -8.18 -2.69 12.14
N GLU A 65 -8.30 -1.36 12.14
CA GLU A 65 -8.63 -0.60 10.95
C GLU A 65 -7.37 -0.12 10.22
N TYR A 66 -7.34 -0.34 8.91
CA TYR A 66 -6.24 0.05 8.05
C TYR A 66 -6.71 1.00 6.95
N LYS A 67 -5.80 1.87 6.49
CA LYS A 67 -6.05 2.80 5.40
C LYS A 67 -4.90 2.75 4.41
N MET A 68 -5.22 2.55 3.14
CA MET A 68 -4.28 2.69 2.03
C MET A 68 -4.54 4.01 1.32
N HIS A 69 -3.54 4.88 1.27
CA HIS A 69 -3.59 6.14 0.53
C HIS A 69 -2.79 5.98 -0.76
N PHE A 70 -3.47 6.09 -1.89
CA PHE A 70 -2.88 6.10 -3.23
C PHE A 70 -2.71 7.55 -3.69
N GLU A 71 -1.48 7.96 -4.01
CA GLU A 71 -1.17 9.32 -4.46
C GLU A 71 -1.58 9.52 -5.94
N THR A 72 -2.88 9.38 -6.24
CA THR A 72 -3.40 9.36 -7.62
C THR A 72 -3.21 10.68 -8.35
N ALA A 73 -3.35 11.81 -7.65
CA ALA A 73 -3.10 13.12 -8.24
C ALA A 73 -1.65 13.26 -8.70
N ARG A 74 -0.68 12.77 -7.91
CA ARG A 74 0.75 12.77 -8.29
C ARG A 74 1.07 11.81 -9.42
N TYR A 75 0.34 10.69 -9.51
CA TYR A 75 0.47 9.74 -10.61
C TYR A 75 0.02 10.33 -11.97
N TRP A 76 -0.98 11.22 -11.95
CA TRP A 76 -1.54 11.84 -13.15
C TRP A 76 -0.99 13.24 -13.46
N ALA A 77 -0.12 13.79 -12.61
CA ALA A 77 0.43 15.14 -12.74
C ALA A 77 1.44 15.26 -13.89
#